data_AF-A0A1A7MPQ8-F1
#
_entry.id   AF-A0A1A7MPQ8-F1
#
_cell.length_a   1.000
_cell.length_b   1.000
_cell.length_c   1.000
_cell.angle_alpha   90.00
_cell.angle_beta   90.00
_cell.angle_gamma   90.00
#
_symmetry.space_group_name_H-M   'P 1'
#
loop_
_entity.id
_entity.type
_entity.pdbx_description
1 polymer ?
#
loop_
_entity_poly.entity_id
_entity_poly.type
_entity_poly.pdbx_seq_one_letter_code
_entity_poly.pdbx_strand_id
1 'polypeptide(L)'
;MSKRTADQSEEDEIRALKSGQRPQDGQPEELEFEDEFEDEFESEDEILEAGVDGRPDEEREAEERDAMDVDQDTFIPGRHKLEAGQTLAPDTSTYEMLHNLEAPWPCLSFDLVKDQLGDNRKSYPQTVYAVAGTQAAQGSEKENRIMVMKMSSLGRMDRGEQSESEDEEDDEEEQSLEPILETKDIPLNTCTNRIRVHQTPQASSSTPPTTLSAVMTESGDVFIHDVTPHLASFDNPGMTITPQQNKPVSTIRAHKKTEGYAIDWSPLFPAGKLLTGDVDGRIFATTRTEGGGFVTDTTPFTGHSSSVEELQWSPSERNVFASGSADGTVKIWDARSKSRKPALSVQVANTDVNVLSWSRNTTHLLASGHEDGEWAVWDLRQWKPSVTTSPKPNSVASFKFHKEQITSVEWHPTDDSIVSVCSGDNTLTLWDLAVELDDEESRDTAGVQDVPPQLLFVHYMEQIKESHWHPQIPGALMATGGNGFNVFKTISV
;
A
#
# COMPACT_ATOMS: atom_id res chain seq x y z
N MET A 1 22.01 22.20 -6.54
CA MET A 1 23.45 22.49 -6.76
C MET A 1 23.72 22.79 -8.22
N SER A 2 24.43 23.87 -8.49
CA SER A 2 25.08 24.12 -9.78
C SER A 2 26.07 23.00 -10.10
N LYS A 3 26.03 22.47 -11.33
CA LYS A 3 27.06 21.61 -11.90
C LYS A 3 27.64 22.31 -13.13
N ARG A 4 28.88 22.75 -13.00
CA ARG A 4 29.77 22.94 -14.15
C ARG A 4 30.58 21.68 -14.36
N THR A 5 30.73 21.32 -15.63
CA THR A 5 31.54 20.23 -16.15
C THR A 5 32.93 20.75 -16.50
N ALA A 6 33.95 19.97 -16.17
CA ALA A 6 35.34 20.08 -16.63
C ALA A 6 35.46 19.46 -18.06
N ASP A 7 36.49 19.64 -18.88
CA ASP A 7 37.85 20.12 -18.69
C ASP A 7 38.54 20.29 -20.08
N GLN A 8 39.74 20.90 -20.08
CA GLN A 8 40.83 20.83 -21.10
C GLN A 8 40.63 21.59 -22.43
N SER A 9 41.62 22.25 -23.04
CA SER A 9 43.03 22.61 -22.77
C SER A 9 43.50 23.53 -23.90
N GLU A 10 44.71 24.10 -23.77
CA GLU A 10 45.52 24.87 -24.76
C GLU A 10 45.19 26.38 -24.85
N GLU A 11 45.95 27.27 -24.20
CA GLU A 11 47.33 27.77 -24.47
C GLU A 11 47.33 29.04 -25.35
N ASP A 12 47.62 30.19 -24.72
CA ASP A 12 48.65 31.19 -25.10
C ASP A 12 48.40 32.51 -24.33
N GLU A 13 49.19 32.80 -23.27
CA GLU A 13 50.34 33.73 -23.28
C GLU A 13 49.90 35.21 -23.47
N ILE A 14 50.04 36.16 -22.52
CA ILE A 14 51.29 36.84 -22.11
C ILE A 14 51.03 37.77 -20.88
N ARG A 15 51.86 37.60 -19.83
CA ARG A 15 52.50 38.54 -18.85
C ARG A 15 51.75 39.80 -18.31
N ALA A 16 51.53 39.94 -16.99
CA ALA A 16 52.44 40.47 -15.93
C ALA A 16 52.75 41.99 -16.03
N LEU A 17 52.73 42.87 -15.02
CA LEU A 17 52.86 42.82 -13.54
C LEU A 17 52.54 44.20 -12.89
N LYS A 18 52.18 44.16 -11.59
CA LYS A 18 52.53 45.08 -10.44
C LYS A 18 52.10 46.54 -10.47
N SER A 19 51.46 47.16 -9.45
CA SER A 19 51.45 47.15 -7.96
C SER A 19 52.01 48.47 -7.41
N GLY A 20 51.22 49.18 -6.59
CA GLY A 20 51.74 49.88 -5.40
C GLY A 20 51.55 51.40 -5.29
N GLN A 21 50.72 51.77 -4.31
CA GLN A 21 50.81 52.94 -3.41
C GLN A 21 50.14 54.29 -3.76
N ARG A 22 49.43 54.79 -2.72
CA ARG A 22 48.62 56.02 -2.53
C ARG A 22 49.53 57.21 -2.13
N PRO A 23 49.12 58.50 -2.20
CA PRO A 23 48.31 59.13 -1.12
C PRO A 23 47.43 60.37 -1.50
N GLN A 24 46.42 60.65 -0.64
CA GLN A 24 45.90 61.94 -0.05
C GLN A 24 45.95 63.27 -0.84
N ASP A 25 45.17 64.34 -0.59
CA ASP A 25 44.06 64.76 0.30
C ASP A 25 43.50 66.05 -0.35
N GLY A 26 42.26 66.45 -0.06
CA GLY A 26 41.79 67.83 -0.32
C GLY A 26 40.27 67.98 -0.50
N GLN A 27 39.59 68.54 0.50
CA GLN A 27 38.32 69.26 0.32
C GLN A 27 38.62 70.72 -0.11
N PRO A 28 37.67 71.40 -0.77
CA PRO A 28 36.92 72.44 -0.04
C PRO A 28 35.45 72.67 -0.48
N GLU A 29 34.69 73.18 0.48
CA GLU A 29 33.60 74.19 0.54
C GLU A 29 32.55 74.46 -0.57
N GLU A 30 31.29 74.54 -0.07
CA GLU A 30 30.12 75.41 -0.33
C GLU A 30 29.96 76.21 -1.63
N LEU A 31 28.72 76.23 -2.18
CA LEU A 31 28.00 77.40 -2.70
C LEU A 31 26.47 77.14 -2.80
N GLU A 32 25.69 78.16 -2.42
CA GLU A 32 24.25 78.29 -2.17
C GLU A 32 23.32 78.52 -3.41
N PHE A 33 22.01 78.66 -3.09
CA PHE A 33 20.84 79.28 -3.78
C PHE A 33 19.88 78.29 -4.48
N GLU A 34 18.73 77.93 -3.87
CA GLU A 34 17.44 78.66 -3.66
C GLU A 34 16.58 78.80 -4.93
N ASP A 35 15.37 78.22 -4.87
CA ASP A 35 14.07 78.68 -5.41
C ASP A 35 13.03 77.67 -4.87
N GLU A 36 12.20 77.96 -3.86
CA GLU A 36 11.03 78.88 -3.80
C GLU A 36 9.72 78.19 -4.27
N PHE A 37 8.66 78.31 -3.45
CA PHE A 37 7.30 77.71 -3.48
C PHE A 37 7.16 76.35 -2.75
N GLU A 38 6.79 76.33 -1.46
CA GLU A 38 5.42 76.42 -0.89
C GLU A 38 4.51 75.23 -1.28
N ASP A 39 4.42 74.31 -0.31
CA ASP A 39 3.22 73.72 0.32
C ASP A 39 2.09 73.04 -0.48
N GLU A 40 1.57 71.98 0.17
CA GLU A 40 0.21 71.43 0.08
C GLU A 40 -0.11 70.40 -1.04
N PHE A 41 -0.07 69.10 -0.72
CA PHE A 41 -1.24 68.29 -0.31
C PHE A 41 -0.84 66.81 -0.15
N GLU A 42 -1.16 66.23 1.01
CA GLU A 42 -1.23 64.78 1.22
C GLU A 42 -2.40 64.20 0.40
N SER A 43 -2.13 63.23 -0.45
CA SER A 43 -3.13 62.25 -0.88
C SER A 43 -2.51 60.87 -0.91
N GLU A 44 -3.03 59.99 -0.06
CA GLU A 44 -2.86 58.55 -0.11
C GLU A 44 -3.39 58.04 -1.46
N ASP A 45 -2.51 57.84 -2.43
CA ASP A 45 -2.83 57.03 -3.61
C ASP A 45 -2.23 55.64 -3.38
N GLU A 46 -3.09 54.77 -2.86
CA GLU A 46 -2.98 53.33 -2.86
C GLU A 46 -2.81 52.85 -4.33
N ILE A 47 -1.63 52.34 -4.65
CA ILE A 47 -1.34 51.79 -5.98
C ILE A 47 -2.12 50.47 -6.09
N LEU A 48 -3.32 50.53 -6.66
CA LEU A 48 -4.08 49.35 -7.08
C LEU A 48 -3.39 48.75 -8.31
N GLU A 49 -2.59 47.69 -8.11
CA GLU A 49 -2.00 46.90 -9.18
C GLU A 49 -3.10 46.06 -9.84
N ALA A 50 -3.84 46.66 -10.78
CA ALA A 50 -4.85 45.96 -11.55
C ALA A 50 -4.21 44.81 -12.36
N GLY A 51 -4.65 43.58 -12.08
CA GLY A 51 -4.34 42.41 -12.91
C GLY A 51 -4.77 42.59 -14.37
N VAL A 52 -4.29 41.68 -15.24
CA VAL A 52 -4.35 41.74 -16.72
C VAL A 52 -5.78 41.87 -17.32
N ASP A 53 -6.84 41.78 -16.52
CA ASP A 53 -8.25 41.93 -16.90
C ASP A 53 -8.95 43.20 -16.33
N GLY A 54 -8.25 44.01 -15.53
CA GLY A 54 -8.74 45.32 -15.05
C GLY A 54 -9.78 45.27 -13.93
N ARG A 55 -9.92 44.13 -13.22
CA ARG A 55 -10.79 44.01 -12.03
C ARG A 55 -9.98 44.14 -10.73
N PRO A 56 -10.59 44.63 -9.62
CA PRO A 56 -9.92 44.67 -8.31
C PRO A 56 -9.63 43.27 -7.78
N ASP A 57 -8.48 43.09 -7.13
CA ASP A 57 -8.06 41.78 -6.58
C ASP A 57 -9.07 41.22 -5.57
N GLU A 58 -9.71 42.07 -4.76
CA GLU A 58 -10.77 41.64 -3.83
C GLU A 58 -11.96 40.97 -4.52
N GLU A 59 -12.32 41.42 -5.74
CA GLU A 59 -13.45 40.87 -6.49
C GLU A 59 -13.08 39.52 -7.14
N ARG A 60 -11.81 39.36 -7.51
CA ARG A 60 -11.24 38.09 -7.99
C ARG A 60 -11.08 37.09 -6.85
N GLU A 61 -10.57 37.52 -5.70
CA GLU A 61 -10.44 36.67 -4.51
C GLU A 61 -11.81 36.27 -3.96
N ALA A 62 -12.82 37.14 -4.06
CA ALA A 62 -14.20 36.80 -3.73
C ALA A 62 -14.82 35.80 -4.72
N GLU A 63 -14.60 35.96 -6.04
CA GLU A 63 -15.02 34.97 -7.04
C GLU A 63 -14.26 33.64 -6.93
N GLU A 64 -12.96 33.66 -6.58
CA GLU A 64 -12.17 32.45 -6.30
C GLU A 64 -12.65 31.79 -4.99
N ARG A 65 -13.03 32.55 -3.96
CA ARG A 65 -13.66 32.03 -2.73
C ARG A 65 -15.06 31.45 -2.98
N ASP A 66 -15.90 32.13 -3.75
CA ASP A 66 -17.24 31.65 -4.12
C ASP A 66 -17.18 30.46 -5.10
N ALA A 67 -16.13 30.38 -5.94
CA ALA A 67 -15.85 29.20 -6.77
C ALA A 67 -15.20 28.04 -5.97
N MET A 68 -14.62 28.34 -4.81
CA MET A 68 -14.08 27.37 -3.85
C MET A 68 -15.12 26.89 -2.82
N ASP A 69 -16.35 27.38 -2.87
CA ASP A 69 -17.48 26.85 -2.10
C ASP A 69 -17.94 25.53 -2.76
N VAL A 70 -17.02 24.56 -2.79
CA VAL A 70 -17.27 23.18 -3.15
C VAL A 70 -18.08 22.60 -2.01
N ASP A 71 -19.25 22.07 -2.33
CA ASP A 71 -20.12 21.37 -1.38
C ASP A 71 -19.30 20.40 -0.51
N GLN A 72 -19.09 20.76 0.76
CA GLN A 72 -18.27 19.99 1.72
C GLN A 72 -19.04 18.82 2.33
N ASP A 73 -20.22 18.50 1.80
CA ASP A 73 -21.02 17.39 2.28
C ASP A 73 -20.24 16.07 2.17
N THR A 74 -20.08 15.40 3.32
CA THR A 74 -19.36 14.13 3.40
C THR A 74 -19.97 13.10 2.45
N PHE A 75 -19.17 12.59 1.51
CA PHE A 75 -19.62 11.53 0.63
C PHE A 75 -19.77 10.22 1.41
N ILE A 76 -21.00 9.71 1.50
CA ILE A 76 -21.27 8.41 2.11
C ILE A 76 -21.53 7.40 0.98
N PRO A 77 -20.62 6.42 0.79
CA PRO A 77 -20.81 5.35 -0.19
C PRO A 77 -22.17 4.66 -0.02
N GLY A 78 -22.90 4.51 -1.12
CA GLY A 78 -24.23 3.88 -1.14
C GLY A 78 -25.41 4.82 -0.86
N ARG A 79 -25.18 6.02 -0.32
CA ARG A 79 -26.21 7.07 -0.20
C ARG A 79 -26.05 8.14 -1.27
N HIS A 80 -24.82 8.57 -1.49
CA HIS A 80 -24.47 9.56 -2.49
C HIS A 80 -24.01 8.86 -3.77
N LYS A 81 -24.40 9.41 -4.93
CA LYS A 81 -23.91 8.98 -6.25
C LYS A 81 -23.15 10.14 -6.85
N LEU A 82 -21.93 9.88 -7.28
CA LEU A 82 -21.15 10.85 -8.04
C LEU A 82 -21.86 11.15 -9.37
N GLU A 83 -22.13 12.42 -9.62
CA GLU A 83 -22.61 12.87 -10.91
C GLU A 83 -21.45 12.91 -11.93
N ALA A 84 -21.79 12.88 -13.23
CA ALA A 84 -20.78 12.92 -14.28
C ALA A 84 -19.96 14.21 -14.21
N GLY A 85 -18.66 14.09 -13.93
CA GLY A 85 -17.72 15.21 -13.78
C GLY A 85 -17.39 15.60 -12.34
N GLN A 86 -18.03 15.02 -11.34
CA GLN A 86 -17.63 15.17 -9.93
C GLN A 86 -16.49 14.22 -9.59
N THR A 87 -15.55 14.69 -8.76
CA THR A 87 -14.45 13.88 -8.21
C THR A 87 -14.46 13.96 -6.70
N LEU A 88 -14.17 12.84 -6.03
CA LEU A 88 -14.01 12.83 -4.57
C LEU A 88 -12.62 13.33 -4.21
N ALA A 89 -12.55 14.27 -3.28
CA ALA A 89 -11.33 14.63 -2.59
C ALA A 89 -11.37 14.01 -1.18
N PRO A 90 -10.28 13.37 -0.72
CA PRO A 90 -10.23 12.89 0.65
C PRO A 90 -10.16 14.08 1.61
N ASP A 91 -10.86 13.98 2.75
CA ASP A 91 -10.68 14.90 3.87
C ASP A 91 -9.34 14.60 4.55
N THR A 92 -8.35 15.48 4.32
CA THR A 92 -6.97 15.31 4.79
C THR A 92 -6.84 15.38 6.31
N SER A 93 -7.79 15.97 7.03
CA SER A 93 -7.76 16.08 8.50
C SER A 93 -7.87 14.72 9.20
N THR A 94 -8.44 13.73 8.50
CA THR A 94 -8.67 12.35 8.97
C THR A 94 -7.47 11.42 8.75
N TYR A 95 -6.42 11.90 8.07
CA TYR A 95 -5.20 11.15 7.81
C TYR A 95 -4.01 11.79 8.54
N GLU A 96 -3.16 10.97 9.14
CA GLU A 96 -1.82 11.41 9.53
C GLU A 96 -0.88 11.47 8.32
N MET A 97 -1.07 10.56 7.36
CA MET A 97 -0.27 10.42 6.15
C MET A 97 -1.19 9.93 5.03
N LEU A 98 -1.11 10.54 3.84
CA LEU A 98 -1.79 10.06 2.64
C LEU A 98 -1.00 10.45 1.40
N HIS A 99 -0.47 9.45 0.70
CA HIS A 99 0.29 9.64 -0.53
C HIS A 99 -0.25 8.72 -1.62
N ASN A 100 -0.53 9.29 -2.79
CA ASN A 100 -0.88 8.54 -3.99
C ASN A 100 0.33 8.47 -4.93
N LEU A 101 0.64 7.28 -5.41
CA LEU A 101 1.83 6.97 -6.20
C LEU A 101 1.41 6.22 -7.45
N GLU A 102 1.59 6.86 -8.60
CA GLU A 102 1.17 6.29 -9.88
C GLU A 102 2.10 5.16 -10.34
N ALA A 103 1.50 4.09 -10.87
CA ALA A 103 2.21 2.99 -11.50
C ALA A 103 1.99 3.02 -13.02
N PRO A 104 2.95 2.57 -13.85
CA PRO A 104 2.80 2.57 -15.30
C PRO A 104 1.69 1.64 -15.80
N TRP A 105 1.37 0.61 -15.01
CA TRP A 105 0.30 -0.35 -15.26
C TRP A 105 -0.37 -0.69 -13.92
N PRO A 106 -1.68 -0.99 -13.91
CA PRO A 106 -2.36 -1.41 -12.70
C PRO A 106 -1.74 -2.70 -12.17
N CYS A 107 -1.74 -2.84 -10.84
CA CYS A 107 -1.25 -4.04 -10.17
C CYS A 107 -2.41 -4.69 -9.42
N LEU A 108 -2.73 -5.95 -9.73
CA LEU A 108 -3.71 -6.69 -8.93
C LEU A 108 -3.21 -7.01 -7.54
N SER A 109 -1.89 -7.15 -7.40
CA SER A 109 -1.29 -7.60 -6.18
C SER A 109 0.09 -7.01 -5.96
N PHE A 110 0.38 -6.78 -4.69
CA PHE A 110 1.69 -6.39 -4.17
C PHE A 110 1.91 -7.04 -2.81
N ASP A 111 3.13 -6.96 -2.31
CA ASP A 111 3.45 -7.34 -0.94
C ASP A 111 4.53 -6.41 -0.38
N LEU A 112 4.48 -6.17 0.92
CA LEU A 112 5.40 -5.26 1.62
C LEU A 112 6.69 -5.99 1.99
N VAL A 113 7.79 -5.25 1.95
CA VAL A 113 9.12 -5.75 2.28
C VAL A 113 9.57 -5.12 3.59
N LYS A 114 9.95 -5.92 4.59
CA LYS A 114 10.61 -5.36 5.78
C LYS A 114 11.99 -4.85 5.41
N ASP A 115 12.28 -3.61 5.79
CA ASP A 115 13.55 -2.94 5.60
C ASP A 115 14.41 -2.98 6.88
N GLN A 116 15.57 -2.31 6.83
CA GLN A 116 16.52 -2.21 7.94
C GLN A 116 16.45 -0.86 8.68
N LEU A 117 15.40 -0.06 8.47
CA LEU A 117 15.21 1.25 9.11
C LEU A 117 14.64 1.14 10.53
N GLY A 118 14.34 -0.08 10.98
CA GLY A 118 13.82 -0.37 12.32
C GLY A 118 12.34 -0.76 12.33
N ASP A 119 11.90 -1.34 13.44
CA ASP A 119 10.49 -1.65 13.70
C ASP A 119 9.84 -0.52 14.52
N ASN A 120 8.51 -0.40 14.47
CA ASN A 120 7.74 0.63 15.17
C ASN A 120 8.15 2.07 14.83
N ARG A 121 8.42 2.34 13.55
CA ARG A 121 8.79 3.68 13.06
C ARG A 121 7.59 4.61 13.16
N LYS A 122 7.76 5.73 13.88
CA LYS A 122 6.74 6.76 14.09
C LYS A 122 7.13 8.14 13.55
N SER A 123 8.43 8.40 13.39
CA SER A 123 8.97 9.66 12.90
C SER A 123 8.81 9.78 11.38
N TYR A 124 8.48 10.98 10.91
CA TYR A 124 8.41 11.33 9.49
C TYR A 124 9.74 11.97 9.02
N PRO A 125 10.05 11.93 7.71
CA PRO A 125 9.33 11.22 6.65
C PRO A 125 9.50 9.70 6.73
N GLN A 126 8.46 8.97 6.33
CA GLN A 126 8.46 7.52 6.24
C GLN A 126 9.06 7.03 4.91
N THR A 127 9.52 5.78 4.92
CA THR A 127 9.95 5.05 3.72
C THR A 127 9.35 3.66 3.73
N VAL A 128 8.79 3.23 2.59
CA VAL A 128 8.14 1.94 2.39
C VAL A 128 8.80 1.22 1.22
N TYR A 129 9.01 -0.08 1.36
CA TYR A 129 9.50 -0.96 0.30
C TYR A 129 8.43 -1.99 -0.03
N ALA A 130 8.19 -2.24 -1.32
CA ALA A 130 7.18 -3.17 -1.77
C ALA A 130 7.60 -3.86 -3.08
N VAL A 131 6.95 -4.99 -3.38
CA VAL A 131 7.09 -5.67 -4.67
C VAL A 131 5.69 -5.89 -5.24
N ALA A 132 5.46 -5.42 -6.46
CA ALA A 132 4.18 -5.53 -7.16
C ALA A 132 4.35 -6.23 -8.51
N GLY A 133 3.26 -6.82 -9.01
CA GLY A 133 3.20 -7.37 -10.36
C GLY A 133 2.18 -6.63 -11.21
N THR A 134 2.61 -6.18 -12.40
CA THR A 134 1.74 -5.40 -13.30
C THR A 134 0.77 -6.28 -14.08
N GLN A 135 -0.31 -5.63 -14.55
CA GLN A 135 -1.20 -6.12 -15.58
C GLN A 135 -1.24 -5.14 -16.75
N ALA A 136 -0.39 -5.39 -17.74
CA ALA A 136 -0.40 -4.64 -18.99
C ALA A 136 -1.67 -4.94 -19.79
N ALA A 137 -2.15 -3.95 -20.54
CA ALA A 137 -3.31 -4.12 -21.40
C ALA A 137 -3.07 -5.19 -22.48
N GLN A 138 -4.17 -5.77 -22.99
CA GLN A 138 -4.12 -6.74 -24.08
C GLN A 138 -3.36 -6.17 -25.30
N GLY A 139 -2.40 -6.94 -25.84
CA GLY A 139 -1.50 -6.52 -26.90
C GLY A 139 -0.18 -5.87 -26.44
N SER A 140 -0.07 -5.52 -25.15
CA SER A 140 1.13 -5.01 -24.49
C SER A 140 1.73 -6.03 -23.50
N GLU A 141 1.57 -7.33 -23.73
CA GLU A 141 1.94 -8.38 -22.77
C GLU A 141 3.43 -8.38 -22.42
N LYS A 142 4.29 -7.83 -23.30
CA LYS A 142 5.73 -7.67 -23.10
C LYS A 142 6.11 -6.54 -22.15
N GLU A 143 5.15 -5.69 -21.79
CA GLU A 143 5.35 -4.59 -20.84
C GLU A 143 5.07 -5.00 -19.39
N ASN A 144 4.58 -6.23 -19.19
CA ASN A 144 4.44 -6.80 -17.87
C ASN A 144 5.80 -6.88 -17.17
N ARG A 145 5.79 -6.66 -15.86
CA ARG A 145 7.00 -6.66 -15.03
C ARG A 145 6.65 -6.91 -13.57
N ILE A 146 7.64 -7.42 -12.84
CA ILE A 146 7.67 -7.32 -11.38
C ILE A 146 8.34 -5.97 -11.08
N MET A 147 7.63 -5.11 -10.36
CA MET A 147 8.13 -3.82 -9.89
C MET A 147 8.61 -3.96 -8.46
N VAL A 148 9.91 -3.83 -8.23
CA VAL A 148 10.47 -3.63 -6.89
C VAL A 148 10.48 -2.13 -6.65
N MET A 149 9.88 -1.66 -5.55
CA MET A 149 9.57 -0.25 -5.32
C MET A 149 10.15 0.22 -3.99
N LYS A 150 10.65 1.46 -3.99
CA LYS A 150 10.97 2.24 -2.80
C LYS A 150 10.19 3.54 -2.86
N MET A 151 9.40 3.79 -1.83
CA MET A 151 8.58 4.98 -1.67
C MET A 151 9.15 5.75 -0.49
N SER A 152 9.78 6.89 -0.74
CA SER A 152 10.45 7.70 0.29
C SER A 152 9.87 9.10 0.37
N SER A 153 10.30 9.85 1.38
CA SER A 153 9.81 11.22 1.61
C SER A 153 8.31 11.29 1.89
N LEU A 154 7.73 10.23 2.46
CA LEU A 154 6.31 10.18 2.82
C LEU A 154 6.11 11.02 4.09
N GLY A 155 5.73 12.28 3.92
CA GLY A 155 5.51 13.24 5.01
C GLY A 155 4.16 13.11 5.69
N ARG A 156 4.00 13.83 6.80
CA ARG A 156 2.72 14.02 7.49
C ARG A 156 1.82 14.93 6.66
N MET A 157 0.51 14.76 6.74
CA MET A 157 -0.44 15.73 6.18
C MET A 157 -0.46 16.99 7.02
N ASP A 158 -0.49 18.16 6.39
CA ASP A 158 -0.79 19.43 7.08
C ASP A 158 -2.26 19.40 7.54
N ARG A 159 -2.47 19.56 8.84
CA ARG A 159 -3.79 19.43 9.48
C ARG A 159 -4.47 20.78 9.70
N GLY A 160 -3.87 21.89 9.25
CA GLY A 160 -4.36 23.24 9.53
C GLY A 160 -4.33 23.58 11.03
N GLU A 161 -4.52 24.86 11.37
CA GLU A 161 -4.41 25.42 12.73
C GLU A 161 -5.47 24.88 13.74
N GLN A 162 -5.46 23.59 14.05
CA GLN A 162 -6.29 22.98 15.10
C GLN A 162 -5.48 22.15 16.13
N SER A 163 -4.14 22.20 16.11
CA SER A 163 -3.34 21.65 17.20
C SER A 163 -2.98 22.74 18.22
N GLU A 164 -3.93 23.14 19.06
CA GLU A 164 -3.60 23.67 20.39
C GLU A 164 -3.21 22.49 21.32
N SER A 165 -2.13 21.80 20.97
CA SER A 165 -1.40 20.98 21.94
C SER A 165 -0.12 21.73 22.31
N GLU A 166 -0.18 22.42 23.45
CA GLU A 166 1.00 22.93 24.15
C GLU A 166 1.88 21.74 24.58
N ASP A 167 2.70 21.17 23.69
CA ASP A 167 3.83 20.26 24.08
C ASP A 167 4.73 19.81 22.91
N GLU A 168 4.91 20.58 21.83
CA GLU A 168 5.99 20.34 20.85
C GLU A 168 6.82 21.62 20.63
N GLU A 169 7.75 21.88 21.54
CA GLU A 169 8.93 22.70 21.26
C GLU A 169 9.88 21.88 20.37
N ASP A 170 10.31 22.47 19.26
CA ASP A 170 11.13 21.93 18.16
C ASP A 170 10.35 21.06 17.14
N ASP A 171 9.95 21.65 16.02
CA ASP A 171 10.47 21.18 14.73
C ASP A 171 10.37 22.26 13.63
N GLU A 172 11.50 22.42 12.94
CA GLU A 172 11.77 23.34 11.84
C GLU A 172 10.74 23.16 10.72
N GLU A 173 10.28 24.27 10.12
CA GLU A 173 9.50 24.35 8.86
C GLU A 173 9.24 22.97 8.22
N GLU A 174 8.11 22.32 8.53
CA GLU A 174 7.68 21.08 7.85
C GLU A 174 7.45 21.41 6.37
N GLN A 175 8.53 21.43 5.59
CA GLN A 175 8.47 21.55 4.15
C GLN A 175 7.66 20.35 3.66
N SER A 176 6.60 20.63 2.91
CA SER A 176 5.84 19.63 2.19
C SER A 176 6.77 18.82 1.30
N LEU A 177 7.23 17.69 1.81
CA LEU A 177 8.12 16.80 1.07
C LEU A 177 7.30 16.10 -0.02
N GLU A 178 7.68 16.31 -1.28
CA GLU A 178 7.10 15.56 -2.38
C GLU A 178 7.48 14.07 -2.25
N PRO A 179 6.51 13.15 -2.27
CA PRO A 179 6.80 11.73 -2.16
C PRO A 179 7.53 11.25 -3.41
N ILE A 180 8.53 10.37 -3.22
CA ILE A 180 9.37 9.86 -4.31
C ILE A 180 9.11 8.37 -4.48
N LEU A 181 8.71 7.97 -5.69
CA LEU A 181 8.64 6.57 -6.10
C LEU A 181 9.85 6.20 -6.97
N GLU A 182 10.72 5.33 -6.46
CA GLU A 182 11.77 4.69 -7.25
C GLU A 182 11.40 3.24 -7.55
N THR A 183 11.63 2.79 -8.78
CA THR A 183 11.31 1.41 -9.20
C THR A 183 12.51 0.71 -9.87
N LYS A 184 12.55 -0.61 -9.71
CA LYS A 184 13.44 -1.53 -10.45
C LYS A 184 12.60 -2.68 -11.00
N ASP A 185 12.73 -2.90 -12.30
CA ASP A 185 11.84 -3.82 -13.02
C ASP A 185 12.52 -5.15 -13.34
N ILE A 186 11.78 -6.24 -13.14
CA ILE A 186 12.08 -7.56 -13.69
C ILE A 186 11.05 -7.85 -14.79
N PRO A 187 11.47 -7.91 -16.07
CA PRO A 187 10.53 -8.13 -17.17
C PRO A 187 9.78 -9.46 -17.05
N LEU A 188 8.47 -9.41 -17.28
CA LEU A 188 7.57 -10.55 -17.45
C LEU A 188 6.89 -10.48 -18.82
N ASN A 189 6.43 -11.61 -19.33
CA ASN A 189 5.71 -11.70 -20.60
C ASN A 189 4.27 -12.21 -20.41
N THR A 190 3.75 -12.07 -19.20
CA THR A 190 2.46 -12.59 -18.75
C THR A 190 1.99 -11.76 -17.56
N CYS A 191 0.69 -11.60 -17.41
CA CYS A 191 0.10 -10.83 -16.32
C CYS A 191 0.34 -11.52 -14.97
N THR A 192 0.54 -10.70 -13.93
CA THR A 192 0.59 -11.19 -12.55
C THR A 192 -0.81 -11.26 -11.97
N ASN A 193 -1.15 -12.41 -11.38
CA ASN A 193 -2.42 -12.62 -10.66
C ASN A 193 -2.26 -12.32 -9.17
N ARG A 194 -1.22 -12.90 -8.53
CA ARG A 194 -0.86 -12.61 -7.13
C ARG A 194 0.64 -12.69 -6.90
N ILE A 195 1.14 -11.86 -6.00
CA ILE A 195 2.54 -11.85 -5.58
C ILE A 195 2.64 -11.87 -4.05
N ARG A 196 3.59 -12.65 -3.54
CA ARG A 196 3.95 -12.67 -2.12
C ARG A 196 5.46 -12.69 -1.95
N VAL A 197 5.94 -11.96 -0.95
CA VAL A 197 7.34 -11.83 -0.60
C VAL A 197 7.65 -12.68 0.63
N HIS A 198 8.86 -13.25 0.66
CA HIS A 198 9.40 -13.98 1.80
C HIS A 198 10.85 -13.58 2.04
N GLN A 199 11.14 -13.13 3.26
CA GLN A 199 12.49 -12.86 3.70
C GLN A 199 13.04 -14.05 4.48
N THR A 200 14.16 -14.59 4.01
CA THR A 200 14.90 -15.60 4.74
C THR A 200 15.60 -14.98 5.97
N PRO A 201 15.88 -15.76 7.02
CA PRO A 201 16.67 -15.27 8.14
C PRO A 201 18.00 -14.68 7.71
N GLN A 202 18.38 -13.59 8.35
CA GLN A 202 19.67 -12.96 8.15
C GLN A 202 20.80 -13.94 8.50
N ALA A 203 21.74 -14.17 7.57
CA ALA A 203 22.86 -15.10 7.81
C ALA A 203 23.92 -14.52 8.76
N SER A 204 24.14 -13.21 8.69
CA SER A 204 25.03 -12.45 9.58
C SER A 204 24.55 -11.00 9.66
N SER A 205 24.90 -10.28 10.73
CA SER A 205 24.54 -8.85 10.89
C SER A 205 25.01 -7.95 9.75
N SER A 206 26.01 -8.38 8.97
CA SER A 206 26.58 -7.65 7.84
C SER A 206 25.96 -7.98 6.48
N THR A 207 25.10 -9.01 6.39
CA THR A 207 24.48 -9.43 5.13
C THR A 207 22.98 -9.26 5.25
N PRO A 208 22.31 -8.53 4.34
CA PRO A 208 20.85 -8.40 4.38
C PRO A 208 20.16 -9.78 4.20
N PRO A 209 18.95 -9.97 4.73
CA PRO A 209 18.16 -11.15 4.46
C PRO A 209 17.89 -11.29 2.95
N THR A 210 17.97 -12.51 2.41
CA THR A 210 17.53 -12.76 1.03
C THR A 210 16.02 -12.58 0.96
N THR A 211 15.58 -11.69 0.06
CA THR A 211 14.17 -11.41 -0.20
C THR A 211 13.75 -12.11 -1.49
N LEU A 212 12.84 -13.08 -1.34
CA LEU A 212 12.30 -13.86 -2.44
C LEU A 212 10.89 -13.38 -2.76
N SER A 213 10.59 -13.14 -4.03
CA SER A 213 9.21 -12.94 -4.49
C SER A 213 8.72 -14.20 -5.19
N ALA A 214 7.49 -14.62 -4.90
CA ALA A 214 6.79 -15.63 -5.69
C ALA A 214 5.61 -14.99 -6.39
N VAL A 215 5.54 -15.20 -7.71
CA VAL A 215 4.59 -14.53 -8.61
C VAL A 215 3.79 -15.58 -9.33
N MET A 216 2.49 -15.67 -9.04
CA MET A 216 1.57 -16.49 -9.80
C MET A 216 1.03 -15.70 -10.99
N THR A 217 1.01 -16.33 -12.16
CA THR A 217 0.67 -15.68 -13.43
C THR A 217 -0.51 -16.38 -14.11
N GLU A 218 -1.19 -15.67 -14.99
CA GLU A 218 -2.27 -16.21 -15.86
C GLU A 218 -1.79 -17.42 -16.69
N SER A 219 -0.49 -17.55 -16.92
CA SER A 219 0.09 -18.69 -17.65
C SER A 219 0.07 -20.00 -16.86
N GLY A 220 -0.22 -19.95 -15.56
CA GLY A 220 -0.12 -21.06 -14.61
C GLY A 220 1.28 -21.38 -14.12
N ASP A 221 2.32 -20.72 -14.65
CA ASP A 221 3.67 -20.78 -14.09
C ASP A 221 3.75 -19.86 -12.86
N VAL A 222 4.41 -20.35 -11.80
CA VAL A 222 4.76 -19.52 -10.63
C VAL A 222 6.26 -19.26 -10.64
N PHE A 223 6.65 -18.00 -10.78
CA PHE A 223 8.05 -17.59 -10.81
C PHE A 223 8.53 -17.19 -9.43
N ILE A 224 9.67 -17.74 -9.02
CA ILE A 224 10.36 -17.30 -7.81
C ILE A 224 11.59 -16.50 -8.22
N HIS A 225 11.69 -15.25 -7.76
CA HIS A 225 12.82 -14.36 -8.01
C HIS A 225 13.52 -13.99 -6.70
N ASP A 226 14.82 -13.76 -6.78
CA ASP A 226 15.58 -13.08 -5.71
C ASP A 226 15.64 -11.59 -6.04
N VAL A 227 14.90 -10.79 -5.29
CA VAL A 227 14.79 -9.33 -5.47
C VAL A 227 15.76 -8.55 -4.57
N THR A 228 16.60 -9.25 -3.81
CA THR A 228 17.60 -8.63 -2.93
C THR A 228 18.53 -7.67 -3.68
N PRO A 229 19.05 -7.99 -4.88
CA PRO A 229 19.89 -7.05 -5.63
C PRO A 229 19.16 -5.78 -6.05
N HIS A 230 17.86 -5.89 -6.35
CA HIS A 230 17.01 -4.77 -6.75
C HIS A 230 16.78 -3.83 -5.58
N LEU A 231 16.43 -4.38 -4.41
CA LEU A 231 16.30 -3.62 -3.17
C LEU A 231 17.61 -2.92 -2.79
N ALA A 232 18.73 -3.64 -2.80
CA ALA A 232 20.04 -3.08 -2.49
C ALA A 232 20.45 -1.96 -3.44
N SER A 233 19.98 -1.97 -4.70
CA SER A 233 20.35 -0.96 -5.68
C SER A 233 19.78 0.44 -5.39
N PHE A 234 18.73 0.55 -4.58
CA PHE A 234 18.19 1.85 -4.15
C PHE A 234 19.14 2.58 -3.18
N ASP A 235 19.87 1.83 -2.35
CA ASP A 235 20.73 2.41 -1.31
C ASP A 235 22.22 2.41 -1.70
N ASN A 236 22.55 1.84 -2.86
CA ASN A 236 23.92 1.73 -3.38
C ASN A 236 24.04 2.39 -4.76
N PRO A 237 24.31 3.71 -4.82
CA PRO A 237 24.47 4.44 -6.08
C PRO A 237 25.53 3.78 -6.99
N GLY A 238 25.17 3.55 -8.26
CA GLY A 238 26.03 2.90 -9.25
C GLY A 238 25.94 1.37 -9.29
N MET A 239 25.20 0.73 -8.36
CA MET A 239 24.90 -0.69 -8.46
C MET A 239 24.03 -0.97 -9.68
N THR A 240 24.52 -1.83 -10.58
CA THR A 240 23.80 -2.24 -11.79
C THR A 240 23.28 -3.66 -11.63
N ILE A 241 21.98 -3.86 -11.89
CA ILE A 241 21.34 -5.18 -11.88
C ILE A 241 21.70 -5.90 -13.17
N THR A 242 22.29 -7.09 -13.05
CA THR A 242 22.70 -7.91 -14.20
C THR A 242 21.52 -8.66 -14.81
N PRO A 243 21.55 -9.00 -16.11
CA PRO A 243 20.50 -9.81 -16.73
C PRO A 243 20.29 -11.18 -16.07
N GLN A 244 21.32 -11.72 -15.40
CA GLN A 244 21.21 -12.99 -14.68
C GLN A 244 20.44 -12.84 -13.36
N GLN A 245 20.50 -11.68 -12.70
CA GLN A 245 19.72 -11.38 -11.49
C GLN A 245 18.23 -11.16 -11.80
N ASN A 246 17.89 -10.81 -13.04
CA ASN A 246 16.50 -10.74 -13.49
C ASN A 246 15.89 -12.10 -13.84
N LYS A 247 16.66 -13.20 -13.81
CA LYS A 247 16.11 -14.53 -14.09
C LYS A 247 15.49 -15.13 -12.82
N PRO A 248 14.40 -15.91 -12.96
CA PRO A 248 13.83 -16.62 -11.83
C PRO A 248 14.85 -17.62 -11.27
N VAL A 249 14.96 -17.69 -9.94
CA VAL A 249 15.73 -18.72 -9.24
C VAL A 249 15.05 -20.09 -9.35
N SER A 250 13.73 -20.10 -9.51
CA SER A 250 12.95 -21.30 -9.80
C SER A 250 11.65 -20.94 -10.52
N THR A 251 11.11 -21.90 -11.27
CA THR A 251 9.77 -21.80 -11.84
C THR A 251 8.98 -23.07 -11.51
N ILE A 252 7.87 -22.90 -10.82
CA ILE A 252 6.94 -23.99 -10.50
C ILE A 252 5.99 -24.16 -11.68
N ARG A 253 5.96 -25.36 -12.26
CA ARG A 253 5.10 -25.72 -13.41
C ARG A 253 4.08 -26.79 -13.08
N ALA A 254 3.85 -27.01 -11.78
CA ALA A 254 3.00 -28.10 -11.30
C ALA A 254 1.53 -27.95 -11.71
N HIS A 255 1.08 -26.71 -11.92
CA HIS A 255 -0.28 -26.37 -12.36
C HIS A 255 -0.55 -26.64 -13.85
N LYS A 256 0.45 -27.05 -14.65
CA LYS A 256 0.27 -27.50 -16.05
C LYS A 256 -0.50 -26.50 -16.95
N LYS A 257 -0.22 -25.21 -16.81
CA LYS A 257 -0.88 -24.10 -17.52
C LYS A 257 -2.31 -23.79 -17.08
N THR A 258 -2.74 -24.33 -15.95
CA THR A 258 -3.94 -23.86 -15.25
C THR A 258 -3.55 -22.65 -14.41
N GLU A 259 -4.26 -21.54 -14.59
CA GLU A 259 -4.03 -20.32 -13.81
C GLU A 259 -4.47 -20.47 -12.34
N GLY A 260 -4.09 -19.50 -11.52
CA GLY A 260 -4.48 -19.45 -10.11
C GLY A 260 -4.25 -18.06 -9.53
N TYR A 261 -4.82 -17.85 -8.34
CA TYR A 261 -4.69 -16.61 -7.57
C TYR A 261 -4.10 -16.88 -6.19
N ALA A 262 -4.33 -18.06 -5.60
CA ALA A 262 -3.91 -18.34 -4.24
C ALA A 262 -2.40 -18.66 -4.12
N ILE A 263 -1.69 -17.88 -3.31
CA ILE A 263 -0.28 -18.10 -2.99
C ILE A 263 0.03 -17.64 -1.57
N ASP A 264 0.78 -18.44 -0.81
CA ASP A 264 1.22 -18.03 0.53
C ASP A 264 2.51 -18.71 0.99
N TRP A 265 3.35 -17.91 1.65
CA TRP A 265 4.61 -18.35 2.25
C TRP A 265 4.41 -18.70 3.72
N SER A 266 4.91 -19.86 4.12
CA SER A 266 4.81 -20.32 5.51
C SER A 266 5.63 -19.41 6.44
N PRO A 267 5.00 -18.70 7.40
CA PRO A 267 5.74 -17.88 8.37
C PRO A 267 6.60 -18.76 9.30
N LEU A 268 6.19 -20.02 9.49
CA LEU A 268 6.87 -20.99 10.33
C LEU A 268 7.94 -21.82 9.62
N PHE A 269 8.26 -21.53 8.35
CA PHE A 269 9.32 -22.22 7.61
C PHE A 269 10.32 -21.20 7.04
N PRO A 270 11.25 -20.67 7.87
CA PRO A 270 12.05 -19.50 7.52
C PRO A 270 12.94 -19.70 6.28
N ALA A 271 13.33 -20.95 5.99
CA ALA A 271 14.10 -21.27 4.79
C ALA A 271 13.30 -21.08 3.49
N GLY A 272 11.96 -21.04 3.54
CA GLY A 272 11.05 -20.90 2.40
C GLY A 272 10.22 -22.16 2.17
N LYS A 273 8.90 -22.06 2.39
CA LYS A 273 7.91 -23.07 2.00
C LYS A 273 6.66 -22.36 1.49
N LEU A 274 6.24 -22.69 0.29
CA LEU A 274 5.21 -21.99 -0.47
C LEU A 274 4.04 -22.94 -0.74
N LEU A 275 2.82 -22.42 -0.65
CA LEU A 275 1.63 -23.04 -1.24
C LEU A 275 1.18 -22.25 -2.45
N THR A 276 0.70 -22.95 -3.47
CA THR A 276 0.10 -22.36 -4.67
C THR A 276 -1.17 -23.12 -5.03
N GLY A 277 -2.27 -22.41 -5.29
CA GLY A 277 -3.58 -22.96 -5.62
C GLY A 277 -4.04 -22.55 -7.01
N ASP A 278 -4.72 -23.44 -7.74
CA ASP A 278 -5.25 -23.16 -9.08
C ASP A 278 -6.79 -23.20 -9.17
N VAL A 279 -7.30 -22.77 -10.32
CA VAL A 279 -8.74 -22.74 -10.62
C VAL A 279 -9.38 -24.13 -10.75
N ASP A 280 -8.58 -25.20 -10.85
CA ASP A 280 -9.04 -26.60 -10.86
C ASP A 280 -9.21 -27.17 -9.42
N GLY A 281 -9.00 -26.36 -8.38
CA GLY A 281 -9.13 -26.77 -7.00
C GLY A 281 -7.93 -27.56 -6.46
N ARG A 282 -6.77 -27.48 -7.13
CA ARG A 282 -5.55 -28.18 -6.72
C ARG A 282 -4.61 -27.23 -6.01
N ILE A 283 -4.00 -27.73 -4.94
CA ILE A 283 -3.01 -26.97 -4.16
C ILE A 283 -1.70 -27.75 -4.18
N PHE A 284 -0.60 -27.07 -4.49
CA PHE A 284 0.75 -27.64 -4.48
C PHE A 284 1.59 -27.01 -3.39
N ALA A 285 2.44 -27.82 -2.76
CA ALA A 285 3.44 -27.35 -1.81
C ALA A 285 4.83 -27.40 -2.44
N THR A 286 5.58 -26.30 -2.32
CA THR A 286 6.95 -26.19 -2.79
C THR A 286 7.86 -25.81 -1.61
N THR A 287 8.94 -26.56 -1.40
CA THR A 287 9.87 -26.33 -0.30
C THR A 287 11.25 -25.94 -0.84
N ARG A 288 11.86 -24.91 -0.28
CA ARG A 288 13.24 -24.54 -0.57
C ARG A 288 14.20 -25.53 0.08
N THR A 289 15.18 -25.99 -0.68
CA THR A 289 16.22 -26.92 -0.23
C THR A 289 17.39 -26.16 0.38
N GLU A 290 18.23 -26.85 1.16
CA GLU A 290 19.44 -26.26 1.77
C GLU A 290 20.41 -25.68 0.72
N GLY A 291 20.45 -26.26 -0.49
CA GLY A 291 21.24 -25.76 -1.61
C GLY A 291 20.63 -24.54 -2.33
N GLY A 292 19.54 -23.97 -1.81
CA GLY A 292 18.87 -22.79 -2.36
C GLY A 292 17.90 -23.07 -3.52
N GLY A 293 17.80 -24.31 -3.98
CA GLY A 293 16.84 -24.74 -4.99
C GLY A 293 15.43 -24.94 -4.41
N PHE A 294 14.46 -25.27 -5.27
CA PHE A 294 13.07 -25.50 -4.86
C PHE A 294 12.59 -26.85 -5.37
N VAL A 295 11.81 -27.55 -4.53
CA VAL A 295 11.21 -28.84 -4.87
C VAL A 295 9.71 -28.76 -4.62
N THR A 296 8.93 -29.00 -5.67
CA THR A 296 7.47 -29.06 -5.61
C THR A 296 7.01 -30.50 -5.46
N ASP A 297 6.07 -30.74 -4.54
CA ASP A 297 5.42 -32.04 -4.38
C ASP A 297 4.64 -32.39 -5.65
N THR A 298 4.83 -33.60 -6.19
CA THR A 298 4.17 -34.03 -7.43
C THR A 298 2.69 -34.37 -7.25
N THR A 299 2.25 -34.58 -6.00
CA THR A 299 0.86 -34.91 -5.66
C THR A 299 0.21 -33.70 -5.02
N PRO A 300 -0.82 -33.10 -5.66
CA PRO A 300 -1.52 -31.95 -5.09
C PRO A 300 -2.43 -32.36 -3.91
N PHE A 301 -2.74 -31.40 -3.06
CA PHE A 301 -3.92 -31.46 -2.21
C PHE A 301 -5.17 -31.27 -3.06
N THR A 302 -6.18 -32.10 -2.81
CA THR A 302 -7.42 -32.13 -3.60
C THR A 302 -8.61 -32.30 -2.68
N GLY A 303 -9.66 -31.51 -2.89
CA GLY A 303 -10.85 -31.56 -2.03
C GLY A 303 -11.82 -30.41 -2.24
N HIS A 304 -11.38 -29.31 -2.85
CA HIS A 304 -12.27 -28.31 -3.42
C HIS A 304 -12.91 -28.82 -4.71
N SER A 305 -14.12 -28.35 -4.98
CA SER A 305 -14.87 -28.63 -6.22
C SER A 305 -14.87 -27.47 -7.20
N SER A 306 -14.24 -26.35 -6.84
CA SER A 306 -14.08 -25.14 -7.66
C SER A 306 -12.71 -24.51 -7.40
N SER A 307 -12.48 -23.33 -7.97
CA SER A 307 -11.24 -22.56 -7.87
C SER A 307 -10.81 -22.29 -6.43
N VAL A 308 -9.51 -22.36 -6.15
CA VAL A 308 -8.92 -21.96 -4.87
C VAL A 308 -8.45 -20.51 -4.98
N GLU A 309 -9.13 -19.61 -4.27
CA GLU A 309 -8.93 -18.16 -4.35
C GLU A 309 -7.93 -17.64 -3.32
N GLU A 310 -7.84 -18.30 -2.15
CA GLU A 310 -6.92 -17.90 -1.08
C GLU A 310 -6.30 -19.10 -0.37
N LEU A 311 -5.05 -18.93 0.07
CA LEU A 311 -4.32 -19.86 0.92
C LEU A 311 -3.70 -19.08 2.08
N GLN A 312 -3.77 -19.65 3.29
CA GLN A 312 -3.13 -19.08 4.47
C GLN A 312 -2.50 -20.20 5.29
N TRP A 313 -1.17 -20.21 5.39
CA TRP A 313 -0.47 -21.03 6.38
C TRP A 313 -0.87 -20.61 7.78
N SER A 314 -1.01 -21.60 8.66
CA SER A 314 -1.26 -21.30 10.06
C SER A 314 -0.09 -20.51 10.66
N PRO A 315 -0.36 -19.42 11.39
CA PRO A 315 0.68 -18.66 12.08
C PRO A 315 1.26 -19.41 13.29
N SER A 316 0.59 -20.45 13.78
CA SER A 316 1.01 -21.22 14.97
C SER A 316 1.36 -22.69 14.67
N GLU A 317 0.74 -23.30 13.66
CA GLU A 317 0.91 -24.73 13.36
C GLU A 317 1.66 -24.96 12.05
N ARG A 318 2.95 -25.33 12.14
CA ARG A 318 3.92 -25.41 11.02
C ARG A 318 3.48 -26.22 9.79
N ASN A 319 2.52 -27.14 9.94
CA ASN A 319 2.05 -27.99 8.85
C ASN A 319 0.57 -27.80 8.52
N VAL A 320 -0.11 -26.85 9.16
CA VAL A 320 -1.52 -26.60 8.93
C VAL A 320 -1.66 -25.38 8.04
N PHE A 321 -2.61 -25.44 7.12
CA PHE A 321 -3.00 -24.29 6.32
C PHE A 321 -4.51 -24.31 6.06
N ALA A 322 -5.07 -23.15 5.73
CA ALA A 322 -6.44 -22.94 5.33
C ALA A 322 -6.49 -22.60 3.83
N SER A 323 -7.60 -22.93 3.19
CA SER A 323 -7.91 -22.47 1.83
C SER A 323 -9.35 -22.01 1.71
N GLY A 324 -9.55 -20.92 0.97
CA GLY A 324 -10.85 -20.39 0.54
C GLY A 324 -11.09 -20.72 -0.93
N SER A 325 -12.34 -20.92 -1.32
CA SER A 325 -12.68 -21.35 -2.67
C SER A 325 -14.02 -20.81 -3.15
N ALA A 326 -14.14 -20.72 -4.47
CA ALA A 326 -15.38 -20.51 -5.21
C ALA A 326 -16.43 -21.62 -5.02
N ASP A 327 -16.14 -22.70 -4.27
CA ASP A 327 -17.17 -23.65 -3.84
C ASP A 327 -17.91 -23.22 -2.55
N GLY A 328 -17.60 -22.02 -2.04
CA GLY A 328 -18.19 -21.44 -0.83
C GLY A 328 -17.70 -22.08 0.48
N THR A 329 -16.67 -22.93 0.39
CA THR A 329 -16.09 -23.60 1.56
C THR A 329 -14.74 -23.02 1.96
N VAL A 330 -14.48 -23.06 3.26
CA VAL A 330 -13.12 -23.01 3.80
C VAL A 330 -12.73 -24.40 4.25
N LYS A 331 -11.51 -24.80 3.88
CA LYS A 331 -10.95 -26.10 4.25
C LYS A 331 -9.68 -25.92 5.05
N ILE A 332 -9.51 -26.74 6.09
CA ILE A 332 -8.27 -26.83 6.88
C ILE A 332 -7.55 -28.11 6.52
N TRP A 333 -6.25 -28.01 6.30
CA TRP A 333 -5.41 -29.08 5.78
C TRP A 333 -4.26 -29.36 6.72
N ASP A 334 -3.83 -30.62 6.78
CA ASP A 334 -2.56 -31.00 7.38
C ASP A 334 -1.62 -31.45 6.26
N ALA A 335 -0.55 -30.69 6.04
CA ALA A 335 0.45 -30.95 5.00
C ALA A 335 1.20 -32.28 5.19
N ARG A 336 1.16 -32.87 6.40
CA ARG A 336 1.74 -34.20 6.69
C ARG A 336 0.82 -35.33 6.23
N SER A 337 -0.46 -35.04 6.01
CA SER A 337 -1.46 -36.05 5.67
C SER A 337 -1.16 -36.66 4.31
N LYS A 338 -0.90 -37.97 4.29
CA LYS A 338 -0.63 -38.72 3.05
C LYS A 338 -1.85 -38.77 2.12
N SER A 339 -3.07 -38.63 2.65
CA SER A 339 -4.27 -38.60 1.81
C SER A 339 -4.38 -37.31 1.00
N ARG A 340 -3.66 -36.25 1.41
CA ARG A 340 -3.72 -34.91 0.81
C ARG A 340 -5.17 -34.39 0.67
N LYS A 341 -6.03 -34.83 1.59
CA LYS A 341 -7.44 -34.44 1.76
C LYS A 341 -7.57 -33.46 2.93
N PRO A 342 -8.60 -32.60 2.92
CA PRO A 342 -8.82 -31.66 4.01
C PRO A 342 -9.12 -32.41 5.31
N ALA A 343 -8.61 -31.90 6.43
CA ALA A 343 -8.97 -32.37 7.77
C ALA A 343 -10.34 -31.85 8.18
N LEU A 344 -10.68 -30.61 7.79
CA LEU A 344 -11.98 -29.99 7.98
C LEU A 344 -12.44 -29.36 6.67
N SER A 345 -13.75 -29.42 6.41
CA SER A 345 -14.40 -28.78 5.27
C SER A 345 -15.69 -28.15 5.74
N VAL A 346 -15.79 -26.83 5.63
CA VAL A 346 -16.85 -26.05 6.25
C VAL A 346 -17.44 -25.09 5.22
N GLN A 347 -18.75 -25.16 5.00
CA GLN A 347 -19.46 -24.19 4.15
C GLN A 347 -19.63 -22.89 4.93
N VAL A 348 -18.93 -21.84 4.54
CA VAL A 348 -18.96 -20.54 5.23
C VAL A 348 -19.80 -19.50 4.48
N ALA A 349 -19.99 -19.69 3.18
CA ALA A 349 -20.76 -18.82 2.30
C ALA A 349 -21.63 -19.65 1.33
N ASN A 350 -22.67 -19.05 0.75
CA ASN A 350 -23.40 -19.64 -0.39
C ASN A 350 -22.86 -19.13 -1.74
N THR A 351 -21.85 -18.28 -1.67
CA THR A 351 -21.15 -17.55 -2.72
C THR A 351 -19.66 -17.87 -2.62
N ASP A 352 -18.85 -17.31 -3.51
CA ASP A 352 -17.42 -17.60 -3.57
C ASP A 352 -16.71 -16.99 -2.34
N VAL A 353 -15.75 -17.75 -1.79
CA VAL A 353 -14.86 -17.25 -0.74
C VAL A 353 -13.58 -16.77 -1.41
N ASN A 354 -13.46 -15.47 -1.60
CA ASN A 354 -12.41 -14.83 -2.39
C ASN A 354 -11.11 -14.67 -1.62
N VAL A 355 -11.21 -14.33 -0.32
CA VAL A 355 -10.05 -13.98 0.52
C VAL A 355 -10.22 -14.47 1.95
N LEU A 356 -9.09 -14.66 2.62
CA LEU A 356 -8.95 -15.14 3.99
C LEU A 356 -7.81 -14.39 4.67
N SER A 357 -7.96 -14.14 5.97
CA SER A 357 -6.86 -13.68 6.81
C SER A 357 -6.87 -14.42 8.14
N TRP A 358 -5.76 -15.09 8.46
CA TRP A 358 -5.60 -15.82 9.72
C TRP A 358 -4.95 -14.91 10.76
N SER A 359 -5.65 -14.65 11.87
CA SER A 359 -5.13 -13.77 12.92
C SER A 359 -3.82 -14.34 13.49
N ARG A 360 -2.77 -13.52 13.49
CA ARG A 360 -1.45 -13.87 14.04
C ARG A 360 -1.42 -13.82 15.56
N ASN A 361 -2.23 -12.94 16.14
CA ASN A 361 -2.33 -12.72 17.59
C ASN A 361 -3.26 -13.76 18.22
N THR A 362 -4.45 -13.90 17.66
CA THR A 362 -5.49 -14.81 18.16
C THR A 362 -5.66 -15.97 17.17
N THR A 363 -4.71 -16.91 17.23
CA THR A 363 -4.47 -17.97 16.21
C THR A 363 -5.62 -18.96 15.96
N HIS A 364 -6.72 -18.87 16.71
CA HIS A 364 -7.94 -19.64 16.44
C HIS A 364 -8.99 -18.85 15.64
N LEU A 365 -8.74 -17.57 15.34
CA LEU A 365 -9.60 -16.73 14.53
C LEU A 365 -9.14 -16.68 13.07
N LEU A 366 -10.12 -16.76 12.18
CA LEU A 366 -9.95 -16.65 10.74
C LEU A 366 -11.02 -15.70 10.20
N ALA A 367 -10.63 -14.71 9.42
CA ALA A 367 -11.55 -13.85 8.67
C ALA A 367 -11.70 -14.39 7.24
N SER A 368 -12.86 -14.19 6.63
CA SER A 368 -13.14 -14.51 5.23
C SER A 368 -13.95 -13.41 4.57
N GLY A 369 -13.61 -13.06 3.32
CA GLY A 369 -14.39 -12.16 2.47
C GLY A 369 -15.03 -12.91 1.30
N HIS A 370 -16.28 -12.56 0.97
CA HIS A 370 -17.11 -13.28 0.00
C HIS A 370 -17.48 -12.43 -1.22
N GLU A 371 -17.98 -13.07 -2.26
CA GLU A 371 -18.39 -12.44 -3.52
C GLU A 371 -19.59 -11.48 -3.39
N ASP A 372 -20.46 -11.68 -2.41
CA ASP A 372 -21.66 -10.85 -2.19
C ASP A 372 -21.45 -9.67 -1.23
N GLY A 373 -20.19 -9.30 -0.97
CA GLY A 373 -19.81 -8.19 -0.10
C GLY A 373 -19.96 -8.47 1.40
N GLU A 374 -20.29 -9.71 1.78
CA GLU A 374 -20.24 -10.15 3.16
C GLU A 374 -18.80 -10.53 3.53
N TRP A 375 -18.38 -10.16 4.73
CA TRP A 375 -17.19 -10.72 5.35
C TRP A 375 -17.51 -11.16 6.78
N ALA A 376 -16.80 -12.18 7.26
CA ALA A 376 -17.12 -12.83 8.51
C ALA A 376 -15.87 -13.34 9.23
N VAL A 377 -15.97 -13.42 10.55
CA VAL A 377 -14.94 -13.95 11.45
C VAL A 377 -15.39 -15.28 12.04
N TRP A 378 -14.47 -16.24 12.09
CA TRP A 378 -14.72 -17.61 12.47
C TRP A 378 -13.79 -18.05 13.60
N ASP A 379 -14.34 -18.74 14.59
CA ASP A 379 -13.55 -19.46 15.59
C ASP A 379 -13.37 -20.92 15.16
N LEU A 380 -12.14 -21.28 14.78
CA LEU A 380 -11.78 -22.61 14.30
C LEU A 380 -12.01 -23.72 15.33
N ARG A 381 -12.08 -23.40 16.64
CA ARG A 381 -12.38 -24.38 17.70
C ARG A 381 -13.82 -24.86 17.66
N GLN A 382 -14.71 -24.05 17.08
CA GLN A 382 -16.12 -24.39 16.93
C GLN A 382 -16.37 -25.27 15.71
N TRP A 383 -15.38 -25.40 14.81
CA TRP A 383 -15.50 -26.20 13.61
C TRP A 383 -15.39 -27.68 13.96
N LYS A 384 -16.35 -28.46 13.46
CA LYS A 384 -16.39 -29.91 13.64
C LYS A 384 -16.10 -30.60 12.31
N PRO A 385 -15.42 -31.76 12.32
CA PRO A 385 -15.29 -32.58 11.12
C PRO A 385 -16.67 -32.89 10.58
N SER A 386 -16.90 -32.56 9.31
CA SER A 386 -18.20 -32.67 8.64
C SER A 386 -18.79 -34.07 8.81
N VAL A 387 -19.78 -34.19 9.69
CA VAL A 387 -20.81 -35.24 9.59
C VAL A 387 -21.87 -34.65 8.66
N THR A 388 -22.37 -35.47 7.74
CA THR A 388 -23.17 -35.19 6.52
C THR A 388 -24.44 -34.32 6.65
N THR A 389 -24.61 -33.54 7.72
CA THR A 389 -25.77 -32.66 7.96
C THR A 389 -25.49 -31.60 9.06
N SER A 390 -24.27 -31.10 9.19
CA SER A 390 -24.01 -29.98 10.11
C SER A 390 -24.57 -28.67 9.54
N PRO A 391 -25.32 -27.86 10.30
CA PRO A 391 -25.69 -26.50 9.89
C PRO A 391 -24.44 -25.65 9.62
N LYS A 392 -24.59 -24.58 8.82
CA LYS A 392 -23.58 -23.53 8.62
C LYS A 392 -22.98 -23.18 10.00
N PRO A 393 -21.63 -23.15 10.17
CA PRO A 393 -21.05 -22.71 11.43
C PRO A 393 -21.60 -21.34 11.79
N ASN A 394 -21.78 -21.08 13.09
CA ASN A 394 -22.09 -19.73 13.53
C ASN A 394 -20.81 -18.90 13.40
N SER A 395 -20.85 -17.84 12.61
CA SER A 395 -19.80 -16.83 12.59
C SER A 395 -19.75 -16.13 13.95
N VAL A 396 -18.56 -15.76 14.39
CA VAL A 396 -18.37 -14.92 15.59
C VAL A 396 -18.90 -13.51 15.30
N ALA A 397 -18.58 -13.00 14.12
CA ALA A 397 -19.10 -11.76 13.58
C ALA A 397 -19.32 -11.91 12.07
N SER A 398 -20.32 -11.23 11.52
CA SER A 398 -20.56 -11.14 10.07
C SER A 398 -21.08 -9.74 9.77
N PHE A 399 -20.55 -9.13 8.71
CA PHE A 399 -20.87 -7.78 8.31
C PHE A 399 -21.21 -7.75 6.82
N LYS A 400 -22.37 -7.17 6.51
CA LYS A 400 -22.86 -6.96 5.14
C LYS A 400 -23.02 -5.48 4.85
N PHE A 401 -21.88 -4.79 4.85
CA PHE A 401 -21.80 -3.36 4.57
C PHE A 401 -21.52 -3.10 3.08
N HIS A 402 -20.49 -3.75 2.54
CA HIS A 402 -20.05 -3.62 1.15
C HIS A 402 -21.12 -4.07 0.14
N LYS A 403 -21.06 -3.49 -1.06
CA LYS A 403 -22.06 -3.72 -2.12
C LYS A 403 -21.56 -4.60 -3.26
N GLU A 404 -20.26 -4.81 -3.35
CA GLU A 404 -19.63 -5.70 -4.30
C GLU A 404 -18.68 -6.67 -3.59
N GLN A 405 -18.05 -7.54 -4.36
CA GLN A 405 -17.15 -8.59 -3.89
C GLN A 405 -16.02 -8.06 -3.01
N ILE A 406 -15.74 -8.77 -1.91
CA ILE A 406 -14.58 -8.49 -1.07
C ILE A 406 -13.32 -8.95 -1.82
N THR A 407 -12.39 -8.02 -2.05
CA THR A 407 -11.16 -8.25 -2.84
C THR A 407 -9.93 -8.47 -1.96
N SER A 408 -9.94 -7.99 -0.72
CA SER A 408 -8.88 -8.22 0.28
C SER A 408 -9.43 -8.09 1.70
N VAL A 409 -8.89 -8.87 2.61
CA VAL A 409 -9.17 -8.78 4.05
C VAL A 409 -7.88 -9.07 4.81
N GLU A 410 -7.54 -8.26 5.81
CA GLU A 410 -6.33 -8.48 6.61
C GLU A 410 -6.50 -8.07 8.08
N TRP A 411 -6.18 -9.00 8.98
CA TRP A 411 -6.01 -8.69 10.40
C TRP A 411 -4.82 -7.77 10.62
N HIS A 412 -4.98 -6.78 11.50
CA HIS A 412 -3.87 -5.96 11.92
C HIS A 412 -2.72 -6.84 12.49
N PRO A 413 -1.45 -6.55 12.16
CA PRO A 413 -0.33 -7.44 12.49
C PRO A 413 -0.05 -7.54 13.99
N THR A 414 -0.42 -6.51 14.78
CA THR A 414 -0.13 -6.44 16.23
C THR A 414 -1.35 -6.19 17.10
N ASP A 415 -2.50 -5.89 16.49
CA ASP A 415 -3.78 -5.66 17.19
C ASP A 415 -4.69 -6.83 16.81
N ASP A 416 -5.41 -7.39 17.78
CA ASP A 416 -6.25 -8.56 17.57
C ASP A 416 -7.73 -8.24 17.36
N SER A 417 -8.14 -6.97 17.43
CA SER A 417 -9.50 -6.54 17.13
C SER A 417 -9.65 -5.83 15.78
N ILE A 418 -8.55 -5.30 15.22
CA ILE A 418 -8.60 -4.48 14.01
C ILE A 418 -8.47 -5.32 12.72
N VAL A 419 -9.33 -5.03 11.74
CA VAL A 419 -9.34 -5.67 10.40
C VAL A 419 -9.49 -4.62 9.30
N SER A 420 -8.68 -4.72 8.25
CA SER A 420 -8.88 -3.98 6.99
C SER A 420 -9.66 -4.84 5.99
N VAL A 421 -10.57 -4.23 5.23
CA VAL A 421 -11.38 -4.91 4.21
C VAL A 421 -11.47 -4.04 2.96
N CYS A 422 -11.09 -4.59 1.81
CA CYS A 422 -11.24 -3.96 0.49
C CYS A 422 -12.37 -4.61 -0.30
N SER A 423 -13.08 -3.82 -1.08
CA SER A 423 -14.22 -4.28 -1.87
C SER A 423 -14.23 -3.67 -3.27
N GLY A 424 -14.85 -4.40 -4.23
CA GLY A 424 -15.06 -3.94 -5.60
C GLY A 424 -15.84 -2.64 -5.72
N ASP A 425 -16.56 -2.23 -4.66
CA ASP A 425 -17.27 -0.95 -4.57
C ASP A 425 -16.36 0.28 -4.35
N ASN A 426 -15.06 0.13 -4.62
CA ASN A 426 -14.02 1.17 -4.51
C ASN A 426 -13.76 1.65 -3.08
N THR A 427 -14.01 0.81 -2.07
CA THR A 427 -13.78 1.15 -0.66
C THR A 427 -12.77 0.22 0.01
N LEU A 428 -11.90 0.82 0.83
CA LEU A 428 -11.15 0.16 1.89
C LEU A 428 -11.73 0.61 3.22
N THR A 429 -12.08 -0.33 4.07
CA THR A 429 -12.69 -0.06 5.37
C THR A 429 -11.84 -0.62 6.51
N LEU A 430 -11.81 0.10 7.63
CA LEU A 430 -11.16 -0.36 8.87
C LEU A 430 -12.23 -0.66 9.90
N TRP A 431 -12.08 -1.78 10.58
CA TRP A 431 -13.06 -2.30 11.53
C TRP A 431 -12.38 -2.58 12.86
N ASP A 432 -13.04 -2.26 13.97
CA ASP A 432 -12.65 -2.67 15.31
C ASP A 432 -13.72 -3.58 15.91
N LEU A 433 -13.35 -4.85 16.10
CA LEU A 433 -14.22 -5.89 16.62
C LEU A 433 -14.37 -5.86 18.15
N ALA A 434 -13.62 -5.02 18.86
CA ALA A 434 -13.76 -4.82 20.29
C ALA A 434 -14.88 -3.82 20.63
N VAL A 435 -15.37 -3.05 19.64
CA VAL A 435 -16.46 -2.11 19.84
C VAL A 435 -17.77 -2.86 20.07
N GLU A 436 -18.25 -2.77 21.30
CA GLU A 436 -19.59 -3.19 21.72
C GLU A 436 -20.37 -1.90 22.03
N LEU A 437 -21.53 -1.69 21.39
CA LEU A 437 -22.39 -0.56 21.74
C LEU A 437 -23.04 -0.79 23.10
N ASP A 438 -23.05 0.26 23.93
CA ASP A 438 -24.08 0.39 24.96
C ASP A 438 -25.39 0.84 24.28
N ASP A 439 -26.53 0.28 24.67
CA ASP A 439 -27.83 0.51 24.03
C ASP A 439 -28.23 2.00 24.04
N GLU A 440 -27.66 2.81 24.95
CA GLU A 440 -27.95 4.25 25.07
C GLU A 440 -27.23 5.14 24.03
N GLU A 441 -26.00 4.82 23.61
CA GLU A 441 -25.22 5.60 22.62
C GLU A 441 -25.65 5.34 21.17
N SER A 442 -26.25 4.18 20.90
CA SER A 442 -26.79 3.81 19.57
C SER A 442 -27.86 4.78 19.03
N ARG A 443 -28.39 5.66 19.90
CA ARG A 443 -29.40 6.66 19.57
C ARG A 443 -28.83 7.90 18.88
N ASP A 444 -27.51 8.09 18.93
CA ASP A 444 -26.80 9.28 18.42
C ASP A 444 -25.93 8.99 17.18
N THR A 445 -26.36 8.08 16.29
CA THR A 445 -25.67 7.79 15.02
C THR A 445 -25.72 8.93 13.98
N ALA A 446 -25.95 10.18 14.40
CA ALA A 446 -26.14 11.35 13.52
C ALA A 446 -27.14 11.12 12.37
N GLY A 447 -28.09 10.20 12.54
CA GLY A 447 -29.07 9.82 11.50
C GLY A 447 -28.56 8.80 10.46
N VAL A 448 -27.37 8.20 10.65
CA VAL A 448 -26.83 7.17 9.76
C VAL A 448 -27.36 5.79 10.15
N GLN A 449 -28.62 5.51 9.79
CA GLN A 449 -29.15 4.14 9.81
C GLN A 449 -28.33 3.27 8.83
N ASP A 450 -27.93 2.06 9.24
CA ASP A 450 -27.22 1.02 8.45
C ASP A 450 -25.68 1.02 8.46
N VAL A 451 -24.99 1.87 9.23
CA VAL A 451 -23.54 1.74 9.46
C VAL A 451 -23.28 0.94 10.74
N PRO A 452 -22.58 -0.20 10.67
CA PRO A 452 -22.22 -0.96 11.87
C PRO A 452 -21.28 -0.13 12.76
N PRO A 453 -21.42 -0.18 14.09
CA PRO A 453 -20.59 0.58 15.02
C PRO A 453 -19.12 0.15 15.01
N GLN A 454 -18.84 -1.08 14.59
CA GLN A 454 -17.47 -1.59 14.43
C GLN A 454 -16.74 -0.93 13.25
N LEU A 455 -17.42 -0.26 12.33
CA LEU A 455 -16.79 0.42 11.20
C LEU A 455 -16.12 1.71 11.69
N LEU A 456 -14.79 1.74 11.70
CA LEU A 456 -14.00 2.89 12.14
C LEU A 456 -13.73 3.89 11.03
N PHE A 457 -13.46 3.41 9.82
CA PHE A 457 -12.96 4.26 8.74
C PHE A 457 -13.35 3.76 7.36
N VAL A 458 -13.54 4.67 6.41
CA VAL A 458 -13.79 4.38 5.00
C VAL A 458 -12.85 5.22 4.13
N HIS A 459 -11.96 4.56 3.41
CA HIS A 459 -11.08 5.14 2.41
C HIS A 459 -11.59 4.80 1.00
N TYR A 460 -11.77 5.80 0.15
CA TYR A 460 -12.15 5.60 -1.25
C TYR A 460 -10.91 5.44 -2.13
N MET A 461 -10.88 4.38 -2.93
CA MET A 461 -9.86 4.15 -3.95
C MET A 461 -10.47 3.41 -5.15
N GLU A 462 -10.34 4.00 -6.33
CA GLU A 462 -10.89 3.42 -7.55
C GLU A 462 -10.30 2.03 -7.86
N GLN A 463 -11.18 1.07 -8.15
CA GLN A 463 -10.87 -0.31 -8.50
C GLN A 463 -9.89 -0.99 -7.54
N ILE A 464 -10.05 -0.77 -6.24
CA ILE A 464 -9.18 -1.36 -5.22
C ILE A 464 -9.12 -2.90 -5.33
N LYS A 465 -7.90 -3.45 -5.28
CA LYS A 465 -7.64 -4.88 -5.47
C LYS A 465 -7.09 -5.55 -4.23
N GLU A 466 -6.15 -4.90 -3.55
CA GLU A 466 -5.46 -5.48 -2.41
C GLU A 466 -4.98 -4.39 -1.45
N SER A 467 -4.92 -4.71 -0.15
CA SER A 467 -4.28 -3.88 0.87
C SER A 467 -3.43 -4.72 1.80
N HIS A 468 -2.37 -4.12 2.37
CA HIS A 468 -1.52 -4.75 3.37
C HIS A 468 -1.15 -3.75 4.47
N TRP A 469 -1.16 -4.21 5.73
CA TRP A 469 -0.65 -3.43 6.86
C TRP A 469 0.87 -3.37 6.83
N HIS A 470 1.43 -2.19 7.08
CA HIS A 470 2.88 -2.06 7.12
C HIS A 470 3.47 -2.74 8.36
N PRO A 471 4.36 -3.73 8.20
CA PRO A 471 4.85 -4.54 9.31
C PRO A 471 5.79 -3.80 10.28
N GLN A 472 6.22 -2.58 9.93
CA GLN A 472 7.19 -1.79 10.70
C GLN A 472 6.74 -0.36 11.00
N ILE A 473 5.63 0.10 10.42
CA ILE A 473 5.08 1.45 10.61
C ILE A 473 3.67 1.23 11.15
N PRO A 474 3.47 1.28 12.47
CA PRO A 474 2.17 0.99 13.08
C PRO A 474 1.08 1.90 12.52
N GLY A 475 -0.09 1.33 12.22
CA GLY A 475 -1.24 2.03 11.65
C GLY A 475 -1.15 2.38 10.17
N ALA A 476 0.01 2.23 9.53
CA ALA A 476 0.15 2.50 8.10
C ALA A 476 -0.36 1.32 7.25
N LEU A 477 -1.05 1.65 6.18
CA LEU A 477 -1.56 0.76 5.16
C LEU A 477 -1.02 1.17 3.80
N MET A 478 -0.84 0.16 2.95
CA MET A 478 -0.69 0.37 1.52
C MET A 478 -1.85 -0.35 0.82
N ALA A 479 -2.35 0.24 -0.25
CA ALA A 479 -3.38 -0.36 -1.09
C ALA A 479 -3.04 -0.15 -2.58
N THR A 480 -3.50 -1.07 -3.42
CA THR A 480 -3.38 -1.00 -4.89
C THR A 480 -4.75 -0.97 -5.54
N GLY A 481 -4.88 -0.23 -6.63
CA GLY A 481 -6.13 -0.08 -7.38
C GLY A 481 -5.88 0.40 -8.81
N GLY A 482 -6.91 0.96 -9.43
CA GLY A 482 -6.85 1.49 -10.80
C GLY A 482 -5.87 2.65 -10.96
N ASN A 483 -5.72 3.47 -9.91
CA ASN A 483 -4.93 4.71 -9.93
C ASN A 483 -3.50 4.55 -9.38
N GLY A 484 -3.01 3.31 -9.23
CA GLY A 484 -1.69 3.02 -8.67
C GLY A 484 -1.76 2.59 -7.21
N PHE A 485 -0.96 3.22 -6.35
CA PHE A 485 -0.81 2.85 -4.95
C PHE A 485 -1.13 4.01 -4.01
N ASN A 486 -1.98 3.75 -3.01
CA ASN A 486 -2.18 4.65 -1.88
C ASN A 486 -1.38 4.12 -0.68
N VAL A 487 -0.54 4.97 -0.10
CA VAL A 487 0.13 4.71 1.19
C VAL A 487 -0.40 5.71 2.19
N PHE A 488 -1.06 5.23 3.23
CA PHE A 488 -1.75 6.11 4.17
C PHE A 488 -1.74 5.58 5.60
N LYS A 489 -1.93 6.49 6.54
CA LYS A 489 -2.14 6.20 7.96
C LYS A 489 -3.28 7.08 8.44
N THR A 490 -4.29 6.49 9.05
CA THR A 490 -5.44 7.21 9.59
C THR A 490 -5.15 7.68 11.01
N ILE A 491 -5.96 8.58 11.53
CA ILE A 491 -5.86 9.04 12.92
C ILE A 491 -6.45 8.03 13.93
N SER A 492 -7.16 7.02 13.42
CA SER A 492 -7.95 6.09 14.22
C SER A 492 -7.20 4.78 14.54
N VAL A 493 -6.08 4.49 13.88
CA VAL A 493 -5.33 3.23 14.00
C VAL A 493 -3.82 3.45 14.10
#